data_AF-A0A0Q6VLU8-F1
#
_entry.id   AF-A0A0Q6VLU8-F1
#
_cell.length_a   1.000
_cell.length_b   1.000
_cell.length_c   1.000
_cell.angle_alpha   90.00
_cell.angle_beta   90.00
_cell.angle_gamma   90.00
#
_symmetry.space_group_name_H-M   'P 1'
#
loop_
_entity.id
_entity.type
_entity.pdbx_description
1 polymer ?
#
loop_
_entity_poly.entity_id
_entity_poly.type
_entity_poly.pdbx_seq_one_letter_code
_entity_poly.pdbx_strand_id
1 'polypeptide(L)'
;MTSQQTVALIGLLFSLVSVVLSGWFSVRTAKMGHKLRIEAERRKDEETAIKAAEKVYEPLAQAAAELQSRIYNIVETGWVPLVKRYESHGDYAVTSTAFLFAHYFGWIEARREAVLSSSGKGRRDESVQQLIDGVTATLRRSESGDGFLFFAAEQRAIGELMVSWEFIPDTTTRLPHVDGYAAFVKRYRSDDDFRAWFAPVDAGMGKVSEGDNRRLIEIQRALVDLIRELDPSNRYTFGYQLEAIDLSEIGSVAPAEKAPRFPGRVG
;
A
#
# COMPACT_ATOMS: atom_id res chain seq x y z
N MET A 1 -12.56 -56.19 -65.08
CA MET A 1 -13.25 -55.56 -63.94
C MET A 1 -14.62 -55.11 -64.39
N THR A 2 -15.69 -55.51 -63.69
CA THR A 2 -17.03 -54.94 -63.93
C THR A 2 -17.07 -53.51 -63.39
N SER A 3 -17.85 -52.61 -64.01
CA SER A 3 -18.02 -51.21 -63.58
C SER A 3 -18.27 -51.08 -62.06
N GLN A 4 -18.98 -52.05 -61.48
CA GLN A 4 -19.28 -52.15 -60.05
C GLN A 4 -18.05 -52.38 -59.16
N GLN A 5 -17.03 -53.12 -59.62
CA GLN A 5 -15.79 -53.34 -58.86
C GLN A 5 -14.91 -52.09 -58.79
N THR A 6 -14.89 -51.28 -59.86
CA THR A 6 -14.13 -50.02 -59.91
C THR A 6 -14.73 -48.98 -58.97
N VAL A 7 -16.06 -48.86 -58.92
CA VAL A 7 -16.75 -47.94 -58.00
C VAL A 7 -16.52 -48.33 -56.54
N ALA A 8 -16.53 -49.63 -56.21
CA ALA A 8 -16.27 -50.11 -54.85
C ALA A 8 -14.84 -49.81 -54.38
N LEU A 9 -13.83 -49.99 -55.26
CA LEU A 9 -12.43 -49.68 -54.98
C LEU A 9 -12.18 -48.18 -54.74
N ILE A 10 -12.83 -47.33 -55.54
CA ILE A 10 -12.75 -45.87 -55.38
C ILE A 10 -13.41 -45.45 -54.05
N GLY A 11 -14.58 -45.98 -53.72
CA GLY A 11 -15.26 -45.72 -52.45
C GLY A 11 -14.43 -46.15 -51.23
N LEU A 12 -13.77 -47.31 -51.31
CA LEU A 12 -12.86 -47.78 -50.26
C LEU A 12 -11.67 -46.84 -50.06
N LEU A 13 -11.03 -46.40 -51.15
CA LEU A 13 -9.93 -45.42 -51.12
C LEU A 13 -10.37 -44.09 -50.51
N PHE A 14 -11.54 -43.56 -50.89
CA PHE A 14 -12.09 -42.35 -50.32
C PHE A 14 -12.36 -42.48 -48.82
N SER A 15 -12.90 -43.62 -48.37
CA SER A 15 -13.16 -43.87 -46.96
C SER A 15 -11.87 -43.90 -46.13
N LEU A 16 -10.80 -44.53 -46.64
CA LEU A 16 -9.49 -44.56 -45.99
C LEU A 16 -8.86 -43.16 -45.88
N VAL A 17 -8.92 -42.37 -46.95
CA VAL A 17 -8.43 -40.98 -46.95
C VAL A 17 -9.21 -40.11 -45.97
N SER A 18 -10.54 -40.28 -45.92
CA SER A 18 -11.42 -39.54 -45.00
C SER A 18 -11.15 -39.85 -43.54
N VAL A 19 -10.91 -41.12 -43.18
CA VAL A 19 -10.55 -41.53 -41.82
C VAL A 19 -9.21 -40.94 -41.38
N VAL A 20 -8.20 -40.95 -42.26
CA VAL A 20 -6.88 -40.38 -41.97
C VAL A 20 -6.95 -38.86 -41.78
N LEU A 21 -7.66 -38.15 -42.66
CA LEU A 21 -7.87 -36.71 -42.53
C LEU A 21 -8.62 -36.38 -41.24
N SER A 22 -9.69 -37.12 -40.92
CA SER A 22 -10.49 -36.90 -39.70
C SER A 22 -9.68 -37.14 -38.43
N GLY A 23 -8.84 -38.18 -38.40
CA GLY A 23 -7.91 -38.45 -37.30
C GLY A 23 -6.89 -37.32 -37.11
N TRP A 24 -6.30 -36.82 -38.20
CA TRP A 24 -5.34 -35.71 -38.15
C TRP A 24 -5.96 -34.41 -37.65
N PHE A 25 -7.15 -34.04 -38.14
CA PHE A 25 -7.89 -32.87 -37.66
C PHE A 25 -8.26 -33.00 -36.17
N SER A 26 -8.67 -34.20 -35.72
CA SER A 26 -9.02 -34.44 -34.31
C SER A 26 -7.82 -34.28 -33.38
N VAL A 27 -6.65 -34.79 -33.73
CA VAL A 27 -5.43 -34.63 -32.92
C VAL A 27 -4.97 -33.18 -32.88
N ARG A 28 -5.04 -32.47 -34.01
CA ARG A 28 -4.63 -31.07 -34.11
C ARG A 28 -5.55 -30.15 -33.31
N THR A 29 -6.87 -30.35 -33.41
CA THR A 29 -7.87 -29.58 -32.65
C THR A 29 -7.76 -29.84 -31.15
N ALA A 30 -7.52 -31.09 -30.73
CA ALA A 30 -7.30 -31.42 -29.32
C ALA A 30 -6.05 -30.73 -28.73
N LYS A 31 -4.92 -30.75 -29.46
CA LYS A 31 -3.70 -30.04 -29.02
C LYS A 31 -3.90 -28.52 -28.95
N MET A 32 -4.63 -27.94 -29.89
CA MET A 32 -4.93 -26.51 -29.90
C MET A 32 -5.88 -26.11 -28.76
N GLY A 33 -6.90 -26.93 -28.51
CA GLY A 33 -7.83 -26.76 -27.39
C GLY A 33 -7.12 -26.83 -26.03
N HIS A 34 -6.13 -27.71 -25.88
CA HIS A 34 -5.34 -27.78 -24.65
C HIS A 34 -4.48 -26.53 -24.42
N LYS A 35 -3.81 -26.03 -25.46
CA LYS A 35 -3.02 -24.78 -25.37
C LYS A 35 -3.89 -23.58 -25.01
N LEU A 36 -5.04 -23.43 -25.69
CA LEU A 36 -5.99 -22.35 -25.40
C LEU A 36 -6.56 -22.44 -23.98
N ARG A 37 -6.80 -23.66 -23.47
CA ARG A 37 -7.22 -23.85 -22.07
C ARG A 37 -6.14 -23.42 -21.09
N ILE A 38 -4.88 -23.82 -21.29
CA ILE A 38 -3.76 -23.39 -20.45
C ILE A 38 -3.60 -21.86 -20.48
N GLU A 39 -3.68 -21.25 -21.66
CA GLU A 39 -3.59 -19.79 -21.80
C GLU A 39 -4.78 -19.07 -21.15
N ALA A 40 -6.00 -19.59 -21.29
CA ALA A 40 -7.20 -19.04 -20.67
C ALA A 40 -7.16 -19.18 -19.15
N GLU A 41 -6.71 -20.32 -18.63
CA GLU A 41 -6.52 -20.58 -17.21
C GLU A 41 -5.47 -19.63 -16.63
N ARG A 42 -4.32 -19.49 -17.31
CA ARG A 42 -3.29 -18.53 -16.92
C ARG A 42 -3.79 -17.08 -16.91
N ARG A 43 -4.53 -16.65 -17.93
CA ARG A 43 -5.13 -15.29 -17.97
C ARG A 43 -6.11 -15.08 -16.82
N LYS A 44 -6.92 -16.09 -16.51
CA LYS A 44 -7.88 -16.03 -15.42
C LYS A 44 -7.18 -15.95 -14.06
N ASP A 45 -6.10 -16.69 -13.87
CA ASP A 45 -5.27 -16.63 -12.67
C ASP A 45 -4.60 -15.25 -12.52
N GLU A 46 -4.06 -14.71 -13.61
CA GLU A 46 -3.49 -13.35 -13.66
C GLU A 46 -4.54 -12.28 -13.32
N GLU A 47 -5.74 -12.33 -13.90
CA GLU A 47 -6.84 -11.40 -13.56
C GLU A 47 -7.29 -11.52 -12.11
N THR A 48 -7.32 -12.75 -11.57
CA THR A 48 -7.73 -12.99 -10.17
C THR A 48 -6.69 -12.43 -9.20
N ALA A 49 -5.40 -12.60 -9.50
CA ALA A 49 -4.31 -12.03 -8.72
C ALA A 49 -4.34 -10.49 -8.74
N ILE A 50 -4.59 -9.87 -9.91
CA ILE A 50 -4.73 -8.41 -10.03
C ILE A 50 -5.87 -7.90 -9.14
N LYS A 51 -7.05 -8.51 -9.24
CA LYS A 51 -8.22 -8.11 -8.42
C LYS A 51 -7.98 -8.31 -6.93
N ALA A 52 -7.22 -9.33 -6.53
CA ALA A 52 -6.85 -9.53 -5.14
C ALA A 52 -5.86 -8.45 -4.66
N ALA A 53 -4.89 -8.07 -5.49
CA ALA A 53 -3.94 -7.01 -5.19
C ALA A 53 -4.60 -5.63 -5.11
N GLU A 54 -5.58 -5.34 -5.98
CA GLU A 54 -6.33 -4.06 -5.95
C GLU A 54 -6.99 -3.80 -4.59
N LYS A 55 -7.51 -4.85 -3.93
CA LYS A 55 -8.15 -4.74 -2.61
C LYS A 55 -7.24 -4.21 -1.50
N VAL A 56 -5.92 -4.28 -1.69
CA VAL A 56 -4.93 -3.77 -0.73
C VAL A 56 -4.10 -2.63 -1.30
N TYR A 57 -3.91 -2.53 -2.61
CA TYR A 57 -3.09 -1.48 -3.23
C TYR A 57 -3.78 -0.14 -3.30
N GLU A 58 -5.07 -0.10 -3.64
CA GLU A 58 -5.85 1.14 -3.62
C GLU A 58 -5.87 1.78 -2.21
N PRO A 59 -6.28 1.06 -1.15
CA PRO A 59 -6.32 1.68 0.18
C PRO A 59 -4.92 1.97 0.75
N LEU A 60 -3.90 1.18 0.41
CA LEU A 60 -2.51 1.51 0.76
C LEU A 60 -2.03 2.80 0.08
N ALA A 61 -2.38 3.02 -1.20
CA ALA A 61 -2.04 4.24 -1.92
C ALA A 61 -2.69 5.46 -1.27
N GLN A 62 -3.97 5.34 -0.86
CA GLN A 62 -4.68 6.40 -0.15
C GLN A 62 -4.05 6.69 1.21
N ALA A 63 -3.79 5.67 2.03
CA ALA A 63 -3.16 5.86 3.34
C ALA A 63 -1.75 6.48 3.22
N ALA A 64 -0.98 6.08 2.20
CA ALA A 64 0.31 6.70 1.90
C ALA A 64 0.15 8.18 1.51
N ALA A 65 -0.84 8.52 0.68
CA ALA A 65 -1.09 9.89 0.24
C ALA A 65 -1.56 10.80 1.39
N GLU A 66 -2.43 10.31 2.28
CA GLU A 66 -2.85 11.02 3.48
C GLU A 66 -1.66 11.32 4.40
N LEU A 67 -0.82 10.32 4.67
CA LEU A 67 0.36 10.47 5.50
C LEU A 67 1.36 11.45 4.87
N GLN A 68 1.66 11.31 3.58
CA GLN A 68 2.60 12.20 2.90
C GLN A 68 2.08 13.65 2.92
N SER A 69 0.77 13.85 2.68
CA SER A 69 0.16 15.19 2.74
C SER A 69 0.24 15.80 4.15
N ARG A 70 0.01 15.02 5.22
CA ARG A 70 0.22 15.49 6.59
C ARG A 70 1.66 15.92 6.80
N ILE A 71 2.61 15.12 6.34
CA ILE A 71 4.04 15.41 6.50
C ILE A 71 4.41 16.69 5.74
N TYR A 72 3.97 16.82 4.49
CA TYR A 72 4.17 18.03 3.69
C TYR A 72 3.68 19.28 4.42
N ASN A 73 2.45 19.25 4.95
CA ASN A 73 1.89 20.35 5.72
C ASN A 73 2.71 20.66 6.99
N ILE A 74 3.21 19.65 7.70
CA ILE A 74 4.06 19.84 8.88
C ILE A 74 5.36 20.53 8.50
N VAL A 75 6.00 20.12 7.40
CA VAL A 75 7.28 20.67 6.95
C VAL A 75 7.11 22.08 6.40
N GLU A 76 6.07 22.34 5.60
CA GLU A 76 5.81 23.64 4.98
C GLU A 76 5.38 24.69 6.01
N THR A 77 4.42 24.34 6.88
CA THR A 77 3.82 25.32 7.81
C THR A 77 4.46 25.33 9.19
N GLY A 78 5.26 24.31 9.52
CA GLY A 78 5.81 24.09 10.85
C GLY A 78 4.78 23.48 11.82
N TRP A 79 5.27 22.71 12.80
CA TRP A 79 4.42 22.05 13.78
C TRP A 79 3.68 23.01 14.72
N VAL A 80 4.36 24.03 15.27
CA VAL A 80 3.76 24.97 16.22
C VAL A 80 2.57 25.72 15.61
N PRO A 81 2.68 26.30 14.39
CA PRO A 81 1.53 26.89 13.71
C PRO A 81 0.39 25.89 13.44
N LEU A 82 0.71 24.63 13.12
CA LEU A 82 -0.27 23.58 12.90
C LEU A 82 -1.05 23.26 14.19
N VAL A 83 -0.37 23.09 15.33
CA VAL A 83 -1.03 22.87 16.63
C VAL A 83 -1.91 24.05 17.00
N LYS A 84 -1.39 25.28 16.87
CA LYS A 84 -2.15 26.49 17.18
C LYS A 84 -3.42 26.60 16.33
N ARG A 85 -3.37 26.19 15.07
CA ARG A 85 -4.55 26.11 14.18
C ARG A 85 -5.64 25.19 14.73
N TYR A 86 -5.26 24.13 15.45
CA TYR A 86 -6.16 23.12 15.99
C TYR A 86 -6.32 23.17 17.51
N GLU A 87 -5.85 24.23 18.18
CA GLU A 87 -5.87 24.33 19.64
C GLU A 87 -7.29 24.21 20.20
N SER A 88 -8.29 24.73 19.48
CA SER A 88 -9.72 24.58 19.81
C SER A 88 -10.26 23.15 19.72
N HIS A 89 -9.50 22.23 19.13
CA HIS A 89 -9.84 20.82 18.94
C HIS A 89 -9.01 19.89 19.86
N GLY A 90 -8.31 20.45 20.86
CA GLY A 90 -7.57 19.68 21.86
C GLY A 90 -6.34 18.98 21.29
N ASP A 91 -6.26 17.67 21.51
CA ASP A 91 -5.15 16.79 21.07
C ASP A 91 -5.23 16.40 19.58
N TYR A 92 -6.10 17.05 18.79
CA TYR A 92 -6.39 16.66 17.40
C TYR A 92 -5.14 16.56 16.54
N ALA A 93 -4.23 17.54 16.61
CA ALA A 93 -3.03 17.54 15.77
C ALA A 93 -2.17 16.29 16.04
N VAL A 94 -2.01 15.92 17.31
CA VAL A 94 -1.24 14.75 17.74
C VAL A 94 -1.96 13.47 17.33
N THR A 95 -3.22 13.34 17.73
CA THR A 95 -4.02 12.12 17.54
C THR A 95 -4.25 11.82 16.06
N SER A 96 -4.53 12.84 15.25
CA SER A 96 -4.70 12.67 13.80
C SER A 96 -3.37 12.35 13.10
N THR A 97 -2.24 12.87 13.57
CA THR A 97 -0.93 12.49 13.02
C THR A 97 -0.59 11.05 13.39
N ALA A 98 -0.80 10.65 14.65
CA ALA A 98 -0.62 9.26 15.10
C ALA A 98 -1.50 8.29 14.32
N PHE A 99 -2.77 8.66 14.07
CA PHE A 99 -3.67 7.87 13.23
C PHE A 99 -3.11 7.65 11.83
N LEU A 100 -2.57 8.67 11.16
CA LEU A 100 -2.10 8.52 9.79
C LEU A 100 -0.90 7.56 9.68
N PHE A 101 0.00 7.56 10.67
CA PHE A 101 1.04 6.53 10.76
C PHE A 101 0.43 5.14 11.00
N ALA A 102 -0.50 5.02 11.94
CA ALA A 102 -1.16 3.75 12.25
C ALA A 102 -1.92 3.18 11.04
N HIS A 103 -2.67 4.03 10.34
CA HIS A 103 -3.48 3.67 9.18
C HIS A 103 -2.58 3.18 8.03
N TYR A 104 -1.46 3.85 7.78
CA TYR A 104 -0.46 3.40 6.82
C TYR A 104 0.15 2.04 7.20
N PHE A 105 0.57 1.85 8.46
CA PHE A 105 1.11 0.56 8.92
C PHE A 105 0.07 -0.57 8.87
N GLY A 106 -1.20 -0.27 9.17
CA GLY A 106 -2.29 -1.22 9.03
C GLY A 106 -2.44 -1.72 7.58
N TRP A 107 -2.41 -0.83 6.60
CA TRP A 107 -2.49 -1.24 5.19
C TRP A 107 -1.23 -1.97 4.68
N ILE A 108 -0.05 -1.66 5.22
CA ILE A 108 1.16 -2.48 4.96
C ILE A 108 0.94 -3.92 5.46
N GLU A 109 0.43 -4.07 6.68
CA GLU A 109 0.23 -5.40 7.28
C GLU A 109 -0.88 -6.19 6.57
N ALA A 110 -1.98 -5.52 6.21
CA ALA A 110 -3.04 -6.10 5.38
C ALA A 110 -2.49 -6.59 4.03
N ARG A 111 -1.66 -5.79 3.36
CA ARG A 111 -0.98 -6.19 2.12
C ARG A 111 -0.08 -7.40 2.34
N ARG A 112 0.75 -7.39 3.39
CA ARG A 112 1.70 -8.46 3.69
C ARG A 112 1.00 -9.82 3.78
N GLU A 113 -0.09 -9.88 4.52
CA GLU A 113 -0.89 -11.10 4.64
C GLU A 113 -1.63 -11.47 3.34
N ALA A 114 -2.15 -10.49 2.60
CA ALA A 114 -2.80 -10.74 1.31
C ALA A 114 -1.83 -11.35 0.29
N VAL A 115 -0.61 -10.81 0.18
CA VAL A 115 0.44 -11.32 -0.72
C VAL A 115 0.90 -12.72 -0.31
N LEU A 116 1.02 -13.01 0.99
CA LEU A 116 1.35 -14.36 1.46
C LEU A 116 0.26 -15.39 1.09
N SER A 117 -1.00 -14.96 1.05
CA SER A 117 -2.11 -15.83 0.67
C SER A 117 -2.26 -16.04 -0.85
N SER A 118 -1.71 -15.12 -1.67
CA SER A 118 -1.70 -15.26 -3.13
C SER A 118 -0.48 -16.07 -3.59
N SER A 119 -0.70 -17.17 -4.31
CA SER A 119 0.38 -18.04 -4.82
C SER A 119 1.25 -17.41 -5.93
N GLY A 120 1.03 -16.15 -6.29
CA GLY A 120 1.73 -15.45 -7.37
C GLY A 120 2.57 -14.30 -6.84
N LYS A 121 3.90 -14.39 -6.99
CA LYS A 121 4.81 -13.24 -6.88
C LYS A 121 4.93 -12.62 -8.27
N GLY A 122 4.35 -11.44 -8.49
CA GLY A 122 4.57 -10.66 -9.71
C GLY A 122 5.72 -9.66 -9.55
N ARG A 123 6.37 -9.26 -10.65
CA ARG A 123 7.42 -8.21 -10.65
C ARG A 123 6.96 -6.89 -9.99
N ARG A 124 5.66 -6.57 -10.09
CA ARG A 124 5.06 -5.38 -9.46
C ARG A 124 4.98 -5.51 -7.94
N ASP A 125 4.78 -6.72 -7.43
CA ASP A 125 4.73 -6.92 -5.97
C ASP A 125 6.11 -6.75 -5.35
N GLU A 126 7.16 -7.12 -6.09
CA GLU A 126 8.56 -6.92 -5.72
C GLU A 126 8.95 -5.44 -5.73
N SER A 127 8.57 -4.67 -6.76
CA SER A 127 8.83 -3.22 -6.80
C SER A 127 8.11 -2.47 -5.68
N VAL A 128 6.83 -2.78 -5.44
CA VAL A 128 6.07 -2.22 -4.31
C VAL A 128 6.71 -2.61 -2.98
N GLN A 129 7.15 -3.86 -2.82
CA GLN A 129 7.81 -4.30 -1.59
C GLN A 129 9.12 -3.53 -1.35
N GLN A 130 9.94 -3.33 -2.38
CA GLN A 130 11.19 -2.56 -2.27
C GLN A 130 10.93 -1.11 -1.82
N LEU A 131 9.87 -0.47 -2.31
CA LEU A 131 9.49 0.89 -1.91
C LEU A 131 8.97 0.93 -0.47
N ILE A 132 8.17 -0.05 -0.04
CA ILE A 132 7.76 -0.20 1.37
C ILE A 132 8.97 -0.40 2.28
N ASP A 133 9.93 -1.22 1.87
CA ASP A 133 11.17 -1.44 2.63
C ASP A 133 11.99 -0.14 2.74
N GLY A 134 11.97 0.71 1.69
CA GLY A 134 12.57 2.04 1.69
C GLY A 134 11.93 3.01 2.70
N VAL A 135 10.59 3.05 2.76
CA VAL A 135 9.86 3.84 3.77
C VAL A 135 10.17 3.32 5.18
N THR A 136 10.09 2.01 5.38
CA THR A 136 10.39 1.33 6.66
C THR A 136 11.81 1.61 7.14
N ALA A 137 12.79 1.56 6.22
CA ALA A 137 14.18 1.84 6.50
C ALA A 137 14.38 3.29 6.96
N THR A 138 13.71 4.24 6.30
CA THR A 138 13.76 5.66 6.66
C THR A 138 13.20 5.90 8.07
N LEU A 139 12.06 5.26 8.38
CA LEU A 139 11.42 5.36 9.70
C LEU A 139 12.29 4.84 10.85
N ARG A 140 13.18 3.86 10.61
CA ARG A 140 14.02 3.23 11.65
C ARG A 140 15.46 3.76 11.75
N ARG A 141 15.91 4.63 10.84
CA ARG A 141 17.29 5.17 10.89
C ARG A 141 17.45 6.05 12.12
N SER A 142 18.38 5.76 13.03
CA SER A 142 18.57 6.55 14.26
C SER A 142 19.51 7.76 14.08
N GLU A 143 20.19 7.87 12.95
CA GLU A 143 21.22 8.90 12.67
C GLU A 143 20.66 10.34 12.66
N SER A 144 19.34 10.50 12.56
CA SER A 144 18.63 11.78 12.51
C SER A 144 17.95 12.16 13.84
N GLY A 145 18.26 11.47 14.95
CA GLY A 145 17.63 11.69 16.27
C GLY A 145 16.30 10.95 16.44
N ASP A 146 15.67 11.06 17.61
CA ASP A 146 14.56 10.17 18.01
C ASP A 146 13.18 10.57 17.46
N GLY A 147 13.08 11.72 16.78
CA GLY A 147 11.80 12.23 16.30
C GLY A 147 11.22 11.41 15.15
N PHE A 148 9.98 10.92 15.28
CA PHE A 148 9.34 9.98 14.33
C PHE A 148 10.17 8.71 14.05
N LEU A 149 11.00 8.30 15.01
CA LEU A 149 11.78 7.06 14.96
C LEU A 149 10.89 5.88 15.36
N PHE A 150 10.43 5.12 14.36
CA PHE A 150 9.71 3.86 14.60
C PHE A 150 10.61 2.69 14.22
N PHE A 151 10.92 1.81 15.16
CA PHE A 151 11.62 0.57 14.87
C PHE A 151 10.75 -0.39 14.07
N ALA A 152 11.38 -1.29 13.30
CA ALA A 152 10.65 -2.19 12.41
C ALA A 152 9.63 -3.08 13.16
N ALA A 153 9.95 -3.51 14.39
CA ALA A 153 9.03 -4.28 15.22
C ALA A 153 7.84 -3.43 15.71
N GLU A 154 8.04 -2.15 16.01
CA GLU A 154 6.96 -1.23 16.41
C GLU A 154 6.03 -0.93 15.24
N GLN A 155 6.59 -0.64 14.06
CA GLN A 155 5.82 -0.43 12.83
C GLN A 155 4.91 -1.64 12.56
N ARG A 156 5.46 -2.85 12.69
CA ARG A 156 4.73 -4.10 12.54
C ARG A 156 3.67 -4.30 13.62
N ALA A 157 4.02 -4.11 14.89
CA ALA A 157 3.08 -4.27 16.00
C ALA A 157 1.89 -3.32 15.86
N ILE A 158 2.13 -2.05 15.51
CA ILE A 158 1.06 -1.09 15.24
C ILE A 158 0.19 -1.58 14.07
N GLY A 159 0.80 -2.05 12.98
CA GLY A 159 0.06 -2.63 11.85
C GLY A 159 -0.83 -3.80 12.26
N GLU A 160 -0.30 -4.75 13.02
CA GLU A 160 -1.03 -5.90 13.55
C GLU A 160 -2.19 -5.47 14.46
N LEU A 161 -2.00 -4.42 15.27
CA LEU A 161 -3.04 -3.89 16.16
C LEU A 161 -4.14 -3.12 15.41
N MET A 162 -3.86 -2.64 14.20
CA MET A 162 -4.80 -1.86 13.36
C MET A 162 -5.60 -2.73 12.39
N VAL A 163 -5.16 -3.95 12.11
CA VAL A 163 -5.81 -4.85 11.14
C VAL A 163 -6.65 -5.89 11.85
N SER A 164 -7.87 -6.04 11.39
CA SER A 164 -8.71 -7.21 11.64
C SER A 164 -9.13 -7.85 10.32
N TRP A 165 -9.71 -9.06 10.39
CA TRP A 165 -10.11 -9.81 9.20
C TRP A 165 -11.60 -10.15 9.28
N GLU A 166 -12.33 -9.73 8.26
CA GLU A 166 -13.74 -10.06 8.09
C GLU A 166 -13.90 -11.23 7.13
N PHE A 167 -14.66 -12.25 7.52
CA PHE A 167 -15.02 -13.35 6.63
C PHE A 167 -16.26 -13.00 5.83
N ILE A 168 -16.19 -13.15 4.50
CA ILE A 168 -17.37 -13.02 3.66
C ILE A 168 -18.20 -14.31 3.82
N PRO A 169 -19.48 -14.23 4.28
CA PRO A 169 -20.34 -15.39 4.44
C PRO A 169 -20.41 -16.25 3.17
N ASP A 170 -20.49 -17.56 3.36
CA ASP A 170 -20.57 -18.56 2.27
C ASP A 170 -19.37 -18.58 1.31
N THR A 171 -18.24 -17.99 1.71
CA THR A 171 -16.98 -18.05 0.95
C THR A 171 -15.79 -18.41 1.85
N THR A 172 -14.68 -18.80 1.23
CA THR A 172 -13.37 -18.94 1.90
C THR A 172 -12.58 -17.62 1.92
N THR A 173 -13.19 -16.51 1.51
CA THR A 173 -12.52 -15.22 1.36
C THR A 173 -12.58 -14.43 2.66
N ARG A 174 -11.42 -13.97 3.12
CA ARG A 174 -11.31 -12.93 4.16
C ARG A 174 -10.92 -11.60 3.55
N LEU A 175 -11.47 -10.52 4.04
CA LEU A 175 -11.11 -9.15 3.68
C LEU A 175 -10.41 -8.49 4.86
N PRO A 176 -9.31 -7.74 4.63
CA PRO A 176 -8.72 -6.93 5.67
C PRO A 176 -9.65 -5.76 6.01
N HIS A 177 -9.81 -5.51 7.29
CA HIS A 177 -10.44 -4.31 7.84
C HIS A 177 -9.38 -3.56 8.64
N VAL A 178 -9.00 -2.38 8.19
CA VAL A 178 -8.09 -1.48 8.92
C VAL A 178 -8.92 -0.47 9.69
N ASP A 179 -8.66 -0.34 10.99
CA ASP A 179 -9.39 0.57 11.87
C ASP A 179 -9.38 2.02 11.34
N GLY A 180 -10.58 2.58 11.15
CA GLY A 180 -10.75 3.99 10.79
C GLY A 180 -10.54 4.95 11.96
N TYR A 181 -10.48 6.26 11.66
CA TYR A 181 -10.14 7.31 12.63
C TYR A 181 -10.96 7.27 13.93
N ALA A 182 -12.27 7.03 13.85
CA ALA A 182 -13.13 7.00 15.02
C ALA A 182 -12.80 5.84 15.99
N ALA A 183 -12.52 4.65 15.44
CA ALA A 183 -12.11 3.48 16.22
C ALA A 183 -10.72 3.72 16.84
N PHE A 184 -9.79 4.23 16.04
CA PHE A 184 -8.46 4.61 16.47
C PHE A 184 -8.51 5.61 17.64
N VAL A 185 -9.20 6.74 17.50
CA VAL A 185 -9.25 7.80 18.52
C VAL A 185 -9.85 7.27 19.83
N LYS A 186 -10.90 6.45 19.74
CA LYS A 186 -11.49 5.82 20.92
C LYS A 186 -10.44 5.01 21.66
N ARG A 187 -9.72 4.13 20.95
CA ARG A 187 -8.69 3.28 21.53
C ARG A 187 -7.49 4.08 22.05
N TYR A 188 -6.96 5.00 21.25
CA TYR A 188 -5.84 5.89 21.58
C TYR A 188 -6.06 6.66 22.89
N ARG A 189 -7.31 7.08 23.16
CA ARG A 189 -7.65 7.81 24.38
C ARG A 189 -8.01 6.92 25.57
N SER A 190 -8.44 5.68 25.35
CA SER A 190 -8.89 4.78 26.43
C SER A 190 -7.87 3.72 26.84
N ASP A 191 -6.86 3.46 26.01
CA ASP A 191 -5.88 2.38 26.17
C ASP A 191 -4.47 2.98 26.17
N ASP A 192 -3.87 3.05 27.37
CA ASP A 192 -2.54 3.63 27.58
C ASP A 192 -1.43 2.80 26.93
N ASP A 193 -1.58 1.47 26.90
CA ASP A 193 -0.61 0.56 26.28
C ASP A 193 -0.63 0.74 24.75
N PHE A 194 -1.82 0.89 24.16
CA PHE A 194 -1.95 1.22 22.74
C PHE A 194 -1.37 2.60 22.44
N ARG A 195 -1.65 3.61 23.28
CA ARG A 195 -1.13 4.97 23.10
C ARG A 195 0.39 5.03 23.15
N ALA A 196 1.03 4.21 24.00
CA ALA A 196 2.48 4.20 24.18
C ALA A 196 3.27 3.89 22.90
N TRP A 197 2.71 3.11 21.96
CA TRP A 197 3.34 2.84 20.65
C TRP A 197 3.54 4.08 19.79
N PHE A 198 2.85 5.19 20.10
CA PHE A 198 2.92 6.44 19.36
C PHE A 198 3.82 7.50 20.01
N ALA A 199 4.58 7.16 21.05
CA ALA A 199 5.60 8.04 21.61
C ALA A 199 6.58 8.63 20.57
N PRO A 200 6.96 7.93 19.47
CA PRO A 200 7.78 8.54 18.41
C PRO A 200 7.12 9.76 17.74
N VAL A 201 5.79 9.82 17.71
CA VAL A 201 5.03 10.95 17.16
C VAL A 201 5.19 12.17 18.06
N ASP A 202 5.05 12.00 19.37
CA ASP A 202 5.28 13.06 20.36
C ASP A 202 6.75 13.54 20.36
N ALA A 203 7.71 12.61 20.32
CA ALA A 203 9.13 12.93 20.19
C ALA A 203 9.43 13.68 18.89
N GLY A 204 8.79 13.26 17.79
CA GLY A 204 8.85 13.88 16.48
C GLY A 204 8.42 15.34 16.49
N MET A 205 7.34 15.64 17.19
CA MET A 205 6.81 16.99 17.32
C MET A 205 7.75 17.93 18.05
N GLY A 206 8.42 17.44 19.09
CA GLY A 206 9.49 18.19 19.76
C GLY A 206 10.58 18.59 18.79
N LYS A 207 11.05 17.66 17.95
CA LYS A 207 12.11 17.89 16.96
C LYS A 207 11.70 18.82 15.83
N VAL A 208 10.49 18.70 15.32
CA VAL A 208 9.97 19.63 14.30
C VAL A 208 9.86 21.06 14.89
N SER A 209 9.48 21.19 16.15
CA SER A 209 9.43 22.50 16.82
C SER A 209 10.81 23.13 16.99
N GLU A 210 11.88 22.32 17.02
CA GLU A 210 13.28 22.74 17.01
C GLU A 210 13.81 23.00 15.58
N GLY A 211 13.00 22.75 14.55
CA GLY A 211 13.35 22.92 13.13
C GLY A 211 13.96 21.69 12.46
N ASP A 212 14.06 20.54 13.14
CA ASP A 212 14.57 19.31 12.53
C ASP A 212 13.46 18.54 11.82
N ASN A 213 13.39 18.74 10.50
CA ASN A 213 12.40 18.11 9.61
C ASN A 213 12.98 17.00 8.73
N ARG A 214 14.27 16.66 8.88
CA ARG A 214 14.99 15.83 7.89
C ARG A 214 14.34 14.47 7.68
N ARG A 215 14.03 13.75 8.77
CA ARG A 215 13.38 12.43 8.68
C ARG A 215 12.01 12.53 8.01
N LEU A 216 11.21 13.53 8.37
CA LEU A 216 9.90 13.75 7.76
C LEU A 216 10.01 13.96 6.25
N ILE A 217 10.96 14.77 5.80
CA ILE A 217 11.19 14.99 4.37
C ILE A 217 11.61 13.70 3.65
N GLU A 218 12.50 12.91 4.26
CA GLU A 218 12.89 11.62 3.70
C GLU A 218 11.71 10.63 3.63
N ILE A 219 10.87 10.57 4.67
CA ILE A 219 9.65 9.76 4.69
C ILE A 219 8.71 10.21 3.58
N GLN A 220 8.50 11.52 3.46
CA GLN A 220 7.61 12.11 2.46
C GLN A 220 8.02 11.72 1.04
N ARG A 221 9.31 11.83 0.72
CA ARG A 221 9.85 11.45 -0.59
C ARG A 221 9.67 9.96 -0.86
N ALA A 222 9.98 9.12 0.12
CA ALA A 222 9.80 7.68 -0.02
C ALA A 222 8.31 7.30 -0.20
N LEU A 223 7.39 8.00 0.47
CA LEU A 223 5.95 7.82 0.28
C LEU A 223 5.49 8.27 -1.10
N VAL A 224 6.00 9.39 -1.63
CA VAL A 224 5.70 9.85 -3.00
C VAL A 224 6.13 8.80 -4.03
N ASP A 225 7.32 8.23 -3.89
CA ASP A 225 7.78 7.17 -4.78
C ASP A 225 6.92 5.90 -4.68
N LEU A 226 6.53 5.52 -3.46
CA LEU A 226 5.59 4.41 -3.23
C LEU A 226 4.23 4.66 -3.88
N ILE A 227 3.67 5.86 -3.74
CA ILE A 227 2.37 6.23 -4.33
C ILE A 227 2.43 6.14 -5.85
N ARG A 228 3.52 6.60 -6.47
CA ARG A 228 3.70 6.53 -7.94
C ARG A 228 3.71 5.10 -8.47
N GLU A 229 4.19 4.13 -7.69
CA GLU A 229 4.16 2.71 -8.06
C GLU A 229 2.79 2.06 -7.81
N LEU A 230 2.13 2.43 -6.71
CA LEU A 230 0.81 1.91 -6.34
C LEU A 230 -0.30 2.44 -7.26
N ASP A 231 -0.25 3.73 -7.61
CA ASP A 231 -1.25 4.42 -8.42
C ASP A 231 -0.61 5.27 -9.56
N PRO A 232 -0.03 4.63 -10.59
CA PRO A 232 0.68 5.34 -11.66
C PRO A 232 -0.21 6.31 -12.46
N SER A 233 -1.52 6.07 -12.50
CA SER A 233 -2.48 6.92 -13.20
C SER A 233 -3.15 7.98 -12.32
N ASN A 234 -2.77 8.07 -11.05
CA ASN A 234 -3.36 8.97 -10.06
C ASN A 234 -4.89 8.84 -9.95
N ARG A 235 -5.40 7.62 -10.02
CA ARG A 235 -6.84 7.31 -9.97
C ARG A 235 -7.38 7.38 -8.54
N TYR A 236 -6.63 6.83 -7.59
CA TYR A 236 -6.99 6.68 -6.19
C TYR A 236 -6.49 7.87 -5.36
N THR A 237 -5.41 8.51 -5.79
CA THR A 237 -4.81 9.66 -5.12
C THR A 237 -5.13 10.99 -5.80
N PHE A 238 -6.16 11.02 -6.64
CA PHE A 238 -6.63 12.24 -7.28
C PHE A 238 -6.98 13.32 -6.24
N GLY A 239 -6.35 14.49 -6.35
CA GLY A 239 -6.54 15.62 -5.42
C GLY A 239 -5.41 15.81 -4.40
N TYR A 240 -4.50 14.84 -4.25
CA TYR A 240 -3.29 15.04 -3.45
C TYR A 240 -2.19 15.74 -4.26
N GLN A 241 -1.46 16.65 -3.61
CA GLN A 241 -0.23 17.22 -4.16
C GLN A 241 0.92 16.24 -3.90
N LEU A 242 1.46 15.64 -4.98
CA LEU A 242 2.47 14.57 -4.91
C LEU A 242 3.88 15.04 -5.31
N GLU A 243 4.20 16.28 -4.95
CA GLU A 243 5.52 16.86 -5.17
C GLU A 243 6.45 16.47 -4.02
N ALA A 244 7.62 15.94 -4.36
CA ALA A 244 8.66 15.61 -3.41
C ALA A 244 9.27 16.90 -2.86
N ILE A 245 9.38 17.03 -1.53
CA ILE A 245 10.01 18.19 -0.90
C ILE A 245 11.50 18.20 -1.26
N ASP A 246 11.98 19.33 -1.78
CA ASP A 246 13.41 19.51 -2.06
C ASP A 246 14.18 19.82 -0.76
N LEU A 247 15.28 19.09 -0.55
CA LEU A 247 16.19 19.32 0.56
C LEU A 247 16.95 20.65 0.42
N SER A 248 17.06 21.19 -0.79
CA SER A 248 17.79 22.44 -1.07
C SER A 248 17.05 23.70 -0.57
N GLU A 249 15.72 23.65 -0.46
CA GLU A 249 14.89 24.78 -0.06
C GLU A 249 14.91 25.05 1.47
N ILE A 250 15.37 24.07 2.25
CA ILE A 250 15.39 24.08 3.71
C ILE A 250 16.41 25.08 4.29
N GLY A 251 17.42 25.46 3.49
CA GLY A 251 18.45 26.43 3.90
C GLY A 251 17.99 27.89 4.00
N SER A 252 16.73 28.19 3.67
CA SER A 252 16.21 29.56 3.59
C SER A 252 15.19 29.93 4.68
N VAL A 253 14.70 28.96 5.47
CA VAL A 253 13.75 29.27 6.55
C VAL A 253 14.55 29.78 7.75
N ALA A 254 14.55 31.10 7.93
CA ALA A 254 15.13 31.74 9.09
C ALA A 254 14.63 31.06 10.38
N PRO A 255 15.50 30.83 11.38
CA PRO A 255 15.09 30.19 12.62
C PRO A 255 13.91 30.96 13.21
N ALA A 256 12.84 30.23 13.51
CA ALA A 256 11.67 30.79 14.17
C ALA A 256 12.14 31.63 15.36
N GLU A 257 11.78 32.92 15.32
CA GLU A 257 12.08 33.87 16.38
C GLU A 257 11.69 33.22 17.72
N LYS A 258 12.66 33.10 18.63
CA LYS A 258 12.52 32.39 19.91
C LYS A 258 11.16 32.73 20.51
N ALA A 259 10.33 31.71 20.72
CA ALA A 259 9.04 31.86 21.38
C ALA A 259 9.22 32.68 22.67
N PRO A 260 8.34 33.66 22.96
CA PRO A 260 8.44 34.45 24.18
C PRO A 260 8.38 33.49 25.38
N ARG A 261 9.40 33.58 26.25
CA ARG A 261 9.37 32.92 27.56
C ARG A 261 8.10 33.39 28.26
N PHE A 262 7.16 32.47 28.47
CA PHE A 262 5.97 32.74 29.27
C PHE A 262 6.40 33.27 30.66
N PRO A 263 5.91 34.43 31.12
CA PRO A 263 6.14 34.85 32.48
C PRO A 263 5.43 33.88 33.42
N GLY A 264 6.15 33.46 34.47
CA GLY A 264 5.64 32.53 35.47
C GLY A 264 4.31 32.99 36.06
N ARG A 265 3.43 32.01 36.33
CA ARG A 265 2.24 32.24 37.14
C ARG A 265 2.66 32.85 38.48
N VAL A 266 2.20 34.08 38.71
CA VAL A 266 2.00 34.62 40.04
C VAL A 266 0.50 34.53 40.28
N GLY A 267 0.10 33.79 41.32
CA GLY A 267 -1.30 33.53 41.68
C GLY A 267 -1.53 32.06 42.00
#